data_AF-A0A7X8H8E7-F1
#
_entry.id   AF-A0A7X8H8E7-F1
#
_cell.length_a   1.000
_cell.length_b   1.000
_cell.length_c   1.000
_cell.angle_alpha   90.00
_cell.angle_beta   90.00
_cell.angle_gamma   90.00
#
_symmetry.space_group_name_H-M   'P 1'
#
loop_
_entity.id
_entity.type
_entity.pdbx_description
1 polymer ?
#
loop_
_entity_poly.entity_id
_entity_poly.type
_entity_poly.pdbx_seq_one_letter_code
_entity_poly.pdbx_strand_id
1 'polypeptide(L)'
;MKPKKGFLLAIGATQGKKLFDGVILTSRFFFDGFHCEYQGEVVFRGFDKKAEIKNCSTCLEEIRKAAQKFFYPENTGISEKR
;
A
#
# COMPACT_ATOMS: atom_id res chain seq x y z
N MET A 1 -10.66 -21.53 -8.84
CA MET A 1 -9.47 -21.18 -8.02
C MET A 1 -9.79 -19.88 -7.30
N LYS A 2 -9.42 -19.67 -6.02
CA LYS A 2 -9.59 -18.35 -5.40
C LYS A 2 -8.57 -17.38 -6.00
N PRO A 3 -8.95 -16.14 -6.40
CA PRO A 3 -8.01 -15.19 -6.95
C PRO A 3 -6.93 -14.85 -5.92
N LYS A 4 -5.70 -14.60 -6.40
CA LYS A 4 -4.61 -14.14 -5.53
C LYS A 4 -4.89 -12.70 -5.09
N LYS A 5 -4.21 -12.23 -4.04
CA LYS A 5 -4.32 -10.84 -3.57
C LYS A 5 -3.05 -10.08 -3.89
N GLY A 6 -3.20 -8.86 -4.40
CA GLY A 6 -2.10 -7.96 -4.77
C GLY A 6 -2.20 -6.64 -4.03
N PHE A 7 -1.05 -6.06 -3.70
CA PHE A 7 -0.93 -4.79 -2.99
C PHE A 7 0.28 -4.01 -3.51
N LEU A 8 0.16 -2.70 -3.62
CA LEU A 8 1.26 -1.82 -4.03
C LEU A 8 1.82 -1.05 -2.82
N LEU A 9 3.12 -1.21 -2.57
CA LEU A 9 3.86 -0.36 -1.65
C LEU A 9 4.92 0.40 -2.43
N ALA A 10 4.81 1.73 -2.48
CA ALA A 10 5.71 2.56 -3.26
C ALA A 10 6.15 3.83 -2.51
N ILE A 11 7.32 4.34 -2.90
CA ILE A 11 7.92 5.54 -2.35
C ILE A 11 8.46 6.40 -3.48
N GLY A 12 8.38 7.72 -3.34
CA GLY A 12 8.86 8.67 -4.34
C GLY A 12 9.44 9.94 -3.73
N ALA A 13 10.46 10.49 -4.38
CA ALA A 13 11.16 11.67 -3.92
C ALA A 13 10.34 12.96 -4.05
N THR A 14 9.51 13.07 -5.10
CA THR A 14 8.81 14.33 -5.40
C THR A 14 7.45 14.45 -4.72
N GLN A 15 6.92 15.67 -4.67
CA GLN A 15 5.61 15.98 -4.08
C GLN A 15 4.49 16.16 -5.14
N GLY A 16 4.77 15.87 -6.41
CA GLY A 16 3.83 16.15 -7.51
C GLY A 16 2.56 15.32 -7.40
N LYS A 17 1.37 15.94 -7.43
CA LYS A 17 0.08 15.29 -7.16
C LYS A 17 -0.14 13.95 -7.90
N LYS A 18 0.32 13.84 -9.16
CA LYS A 18 0.15 12.66 -10.02
C LYS A 18 1.31 11.64 -10.00
N LEU A 19 2.28 11.79 -9.09
CA LEU A 19 3.50 10.95 -9.05
C LEU A 19 3.22 9.44 -9.13
N PHE A 20 2.14 8.98 -8.50
CA PHE A 20 1.82 7.56 -8.39
C PHE A 20 0.76 7.06 -9.35
N ASP A 21 0.07 7.95 -10.09
CA ASP A 21 -1.05 7.57 -10.96
C ASP A 21 -0.61 6.50 -11.97
N GLY A 22 0.59 6.66 -12.55
CA GLY A 22 1.16 5.70 -13.49
C GLY A 22 1.39 4.32 -12.88
N VAL A 23 2.12 4.24 -11.76
CA VAL A 23 2.44 2.93 -11.13
C VAL A 23 1.21 2.25 -10.53
N ILE A 24 0.24 3.02 -10.01
CA ILE A 24 -1.04 2.48 -9.53
C ILE A 24 -1.82 1.86 -10.69
N LEU A 25 -1.95 2.59 -11.80
CA LEU A 25 -2.67 2.10 -12.98
C LEU A 25 -1.99 0.86 -13.57
N THR A 26 -0.66 0.88 -13.72
CA THR A 26 0.10 -0.29 -14.20
C THR A 26 -0.05 -1.49 -13.27
N SER A 27 -0.03 -1.29 -11.95
CA SER A 27 -0.20 -2.38 -10.98
C SER A 27 -1.59 -3.01 -11.04
N ARG A 28 -2.64 -2.20 -11.28
CA ARG A 28 -4.01 -2.69 -11.47
C ARG A 28 -4.11 -3.58 -12.70
N PHE A 29 -3.59 -3.12 -13.84
CA PHE A 29 -3.57 -3.93 -15.07
C PHE A 29 -2.73 -5.21 -14.92
N PHE A 30 -1.59 -5.11 -14.23
CA PHE A 30 -0.75 -6.26 -13.96
C PHE A 30 -1.50 -7.32 -13.14
N PHE A 31 -2.11 -6.96 -12.01
CA PHE A 31 -2.81 -7.93 -11.18
C PHE A 31 -4.04 -8.54 -11.89
N ASP A 32 -4.79 -7.75 -12.66
CA ASP A 32 -5.91 -8.23 -13.46
C ASP A 32 -5.47 -9.35 -14.43
N GLY A 33 -4.37 -9.13 -15.16
CA GLY A 33 -3.81 -10.12 -16.09
C GLY A 33 -3.35 -11.43 -15.44
N PHE A 34 -3.06 -11.43 -14.13
CA PHE A 34 -2.62 -12.63 -13.38
C PHE A 34 -3.71 -13.22 -12.48
N HIS A 35 -4.98 -12.85 -12.68
CA HIS A 35 -6.10 -13.30 -11.86
C HIS A 35 -5.88 -13.00 -10.36
N CYS A 36 -5.40 -11.79 -10.10
CA CYS A 36 -5.06 -11.28 -8.79
C CYS A 36 -5.93 -10.05 -8.50
N GLU A 37 -6.61 -10.03 -7.36
CA GLU A 37 -7.39 -8.90 -6.91
C GLU A 37 -6.48 -7.80 -6.38
N TYR A 38 -6.66 -6.58 -6.88
CA TYR A 38 -5.98 -5.40 -6.36
C TYR A 38 -6.65 -4.96 -5.05
N GLN A 39 -5.97 -5.16 -3.93
CA GLN A 39 -6.52 -4.92 -2.58
C GLN A 39 -6.18 -3.54 -2.01
N GLY A 40 -5.27 -2.79 -2.65
CA GLY A 40 -4.95 -1.42 -2.27
C GLY A 40 -3.48 -1.03 -2.47
N GLU A 41 -3.17 0.17 -2.01
CA GLU A 41 -1.85 0.77 -2.07
C GLU A 41 -1.53 1.57 -0.82
N VAL A 42 -0.24 1.67 -0.51
CA VAL A 42 0.31 2.72 0.34
C VAL A 42 1.44 3.39 -0.43
N VAL A 43 1.40 4.72 -0.50
CA VAL A 43 2.36 5.52 -1.28
C VAL A 43 2.88 6.70 -0.47
N PHE A 44 4.19 6.89 -0.46
CA PHE A 44 4.84 7.96 0.32
C PHE A 44 5.63 8.92 -0.57
N ARG A 45 5.47 10.23 -0.33
CA ARG A 45 6.08 11.32 -1.12
C ARG A 45 7.15 12.04 -0.30
N GLY A 46 8.14 12.63 -0.96
CA GLY A 46 9.15 13.46 -0.30
C GLY A 46 10.33 12.71 0.29
N PHE A 47 10.55 11.45 -0.10
CA PHE A 47 11.67 10.65 0.38
C PHE A 47 12.69 10.46 -0.74
N ASP A 48 13.79 11.21 -0.65
CA ASP A 48 14.83 11.27 -1.69
C ASP A 48 16.10 10.52 -1.25
N LYS A 49 16.39 10.53 0.06
CA LYS A 49 17.60 9.88 0.57
C LYS A 49 17.39 8.38 0.76
N LYS A 50 18.48 7.63 0.55
CA LYS A 50 18.51 6.19 0.80
C LYS A 50 18.03 5.88 2.23
N ALA A 51 17.03 5.02 2.33
CA ALA A 51 16.45 4.54 3.59
C ALA A 51 15.86 5.64 4.50
N GLU A 52 15.63 6.86 4.00
CA GLU A 52 15.07 7.99 4.76
C GLU A 52 13.75 7.65 5.46
N ILE A 53 12.90 6.86 4.79
CA ILE A 53 11.61 6.42 5.32
C ILE A 53 11.70 5.66 6.64
N LYS A 54 12.86 5.06 6.96
CA LYS A 54 13.07 4.37 8.25
C LYS A 54 12.95 5.32 9.45
N ASN A 55 13.16 6.62 9.24
CA ASN A 55 13.04 7.63 10.27
C ASN A 55 11.61 8.20 10.39
N CYS A 56 10.70 7.85 9.47
CA CYS A 56 9.31 8.27 9.51
C CYS A 56 8.46 7.25 10.29
N SER A 57 8.33 7.43 11.61
CA SER A 57 7.54 6.53 12.46
C SER A 57 6.08 6.42 12.01
N THR A 58 5.46 7.53 11.61
CA THR A 58 4.08 7.56 11.12
C THR A 58 3.90 6.74 9.83
N CYS A 59 4.85 6.84 8.89
CA CYS A 59 4.86 6.04 7.67
C CYS A 59 4.97 4.54 7.97
N LEU A 60 5.86 4.16 8.89
CA LEU A 60 6.04 2.77 9.30
C LEU A 60 4.77 2.20 9.96
N GLU A 61 4.10 3.00 10.80
CA GLU A 61 2.82 2.62 11.39
C GLU A 61 1.70 2.47 10.36
N GLU A 62 1.65 3.33 9.35
CA GLU A 62 0.72 3.21 8.24
C GLU A 62 0.95 1.92 7.45
N ILE A 63 2.21 1.58 7.14
CA ILE A 63 2.57 0.31 6.49
C ILE A 63 2.10 -0.88 7.34
N ARG A 64 2.34 -0.87 8.66
CA ARG A 64 1.92 -1.95 9.56
C ARG A 64 0.41 -2.13 9.56
N LYS A 65 -0.35 -1.04 9.63
CA LYS A 65 -1.82 -1.06 9.60
C LYS A 65 -2.34 -1.59 8.26
N ALA A 66 -1.76 -1.14 7.15
CA ALA A 66 -2.13 -1.64 5.82
C ALA A 66 -1.82 -3.13 5.66
N ALA A 67 -0.65 -3.59 6.12
CA ALA A 67 -0.27 -4.99 6.09
C ALA A 67 -1.21 -5.86 6.95
N GLN A 68 -1.58 -5.41 8.16
CA GLN A 68 -2.54 -6.14 9.00
C GLN A 68 -3.89 -6.31 8.29
N LYS A 69 -4.43 -5.24 7.68
CA LYS A 69 -5.68 -5.31 6.93
C LYS A 69 -5.58 -6.25 5.72
N PHE A 70 -4.43 -6.25 5.03
CA PHE A 70 -4.21 -7.10 3.86
C PHE A 70 -4.10 -8.60 4.20
N PHE A 71 -3.34 -8.94 5.26
CA PHE A 71 -3.11 -10.33 5.66
C PHE A 71 -4.24 -10.90 6.54
N TYR A 72 -4.88 -10.07 7.38
CA TYR A 72 -5.85 -10.51 8.39
C TYR A 72 -7.17 -9.69 8.33
N PRO A 73 -7.92 -9.76 7.22
CA PRO A 73 -9.11 -8.93 7.01
C PRO A 73 -10.23 -9.17 8.05
N GLU A 74 -10.29 -10.35 8.68
CA GLU A 74 -11.35 -10.72 9.64
C GLU A 74 -11.17 -10.12 11.05
N ASN A 75 -9.99 -9.56 11.38
CA ASN A 75 -9.74 -8.96 12.70
C ASN A 75 -10.09 -7.47 12.80
N THR A 76 -10.64 -6.87 11.74
CA THR A 76 -10.89 -5.42 11.68
C THR A 76 -12.19 -4.97 12.38
N GLY A 77 -12.87 -5.86 13.12
CA GLY A 77 -14.21 -5.63 13.69
C GLY A 77 -14.33 -5.53 15.21
N ILE A 78 -13.24 -5.55 16.00
CA ILE A 78 -13.33 -5.52 17.47
C ILE A 78 -12.44 -4.42 18.05
N SER A 79 -12.79 -3.15 17.84
CA SER A 79 -12.19 -2.03 18.62
C SER A 79 -13.04 -0.74 18.67
N GLU A 80 -14.35 -0.79 18.43
CA GLU A 80 -15.25 0.38 18.62
C GLU A 80 -16.52 0.01 19.40
N LYS A 81 -16.35 -0.73 20.49
CA LYS A 81 -17.35 -0.79 21.57
C LYS A 81 -16.66 -0.76 22.93
N ARG A 82 -16.33 0.44 23.40
CA ARG A 82 -16.36 0.81 24.82
C ARG A 82 -16.77 2.27 24.94
#